data_AF-A0A392Q5Q1-F1
#
_entry.id   AF-A0A392Q5Q1-F1
#
_cell.length_a   1.000
_cell.length_b   1.000
_cell.length_c   1.000
_cell.angle_alpha   90.00
_cell.angle_beta   90.00
_cell.angle_gamma   90.00
#
_symmetry.space_group_name_H-M   'P 1'
#
loop_
_entity.id
_entity.type
_entity.pdbx_description
1 polymer ?
#
loop_
_entity_poly.entity_id
_entity_poly.type
_entity_poly.pdbx_seq_one_letter_code
_entity_poly.pdbx_strand_id
1 'polypeptide(L)' 'QLVAAVEPSHNVSAAEQEKVILQFGKIGKDIFTMDYRYPLSAFQAFAICLSSFDTKPACE' A
#
# COMPACT_ATOMS: atom_id res chain seq x y z
N GLN A 1 -0.33 13.61 -1.17
CA GLN A 1 -0.16 12.95 0.13
C GLN A 1 0.07 11.48 -0.16
N LEU A 2 1.32 11.01 -0.09
CA LEU A 2 1.69 9.62 -0.32
C LEU A 2 1.59 8.94 1.05
N VAL A 3 0.63 8.04 1.24
CA VAL A 3 0.49 7.29 2.49
C VAL A 3 1.02 5.88 2.24
N ALA A 4 2.27 5.66 2.66
CA ALA A 4 2.81 4.33 2.88
C ALA A 4 2.44 3.91 4.32
N ALA A 5 2.02 2.65 4.47
CA ALA A 5 1.33 2.07 5.62
C ALA A 5 -0.16 2.45 5.71
N VAL A 6 -1.00 1.74 4.95
CA VAL A 6 -2.40 1.53 5.34
C VAL A 6 -2.36 0.55 6.50
N GLU A 7 -2.31 1.11 7.72
CA GLU A 7 -3.06 0.53 8.84
C GLU A 7 -4.52 0.34 8.36
N PRO A 8 -5.21 -0.76 8.71
CA PRO A 8 -6.55 -1.06 8.22
C PRO A 8 -7.55 -0.03 8.72
N SER A 9 -7.60 1.10 8.00
CA SER A 9 -8.41 2.26 8.31
C SER A 9 -9.81 2.00 7.79
N HIS A 10 -10.61 1.38 8.65
CA HIS A 10 -12.00 1.01 8.42
C HIS A 10 -12.97 2.21 8.24
N ASN A 11 -12.49 3.42 7.90
CA ASN A 11 -13.32 4.64 7.82
C ASN A 11 -12.92 5.61 6.69
N VAL A 12 -12.52 5.10 5.52
CA VAL A 12 -12.29 5.94 4.33
C VAL A 12 -13.60 6.04 3.53
N SER A 13 -14.06 7.25 3.23
CA SER A 13 -15.30 7.45 2.46
C SER A 13 -15.15 6.92 1.02
N ALA A 14 -16.25 6.52 0.37
CA ALA A 14 -16.20 5.96 -0.99
C ALA A 14 -15.53 6.91 -2.00
N ALA A 15 -15.72 8.23 -1.84
CA ALA A 15 -15.08 9.25 -2.67
C ALA A 15 -13.57 9.37 -2.44
N GLU A 16 -13.07 8.95 -1.27
CA GLU A 16 -11.65 8.90 -0.97
C GLU A 16 -11.01 7.59 -1.43
N GLN A 17 -11.76 6.48 -1.45
CA GLN A 17 -11.32 5.20 -2.04
C GLN A 17 -11.09 5.33 -3.56
N GLU A 18 -11.90 6.14 -4.25
CA GLU A 18 -11.69 6.45 -5.67
C GLU A 18 -10.39 7.25 -5.92
N LYS A 19 -9.90 7.95 -4.89
CA LYS A 19 -8.63 8.71 -4.95
C LYS A 19 -7.40 7.91 -4.54
N VAL A 20 -7.56 6.65 -4.13
CA VAL A 20 -6.42 5.77 -3.77
C VAL A 20 -5.63 5.42 -5.03
N ILE A 21 -4.37 5.87 -5.10
CA ILE A 21 -3.47 5.65 -6.26
C ILE A 21 -2.65 4.37 -6.12
N LEU A 22 -2.42 3.89 -4.90
CA LEU A 22 -1.71 2.65 -4.61
C LEU A 22 -2.38 1.96 -3.42
N GLN A 23 -2.73 0.69 -3.60
CA GLN A 23 -3.22 -0.20 -2.57
C GLN A 23 -2.33 -1.43 -2.53
N PHE A 24 -1.69 -1.64 -1.37
CA PHE A 24 -0.80 -2.76 -1.11
C PHE A 24 -1.29 -3.52 0.11
N GLY A 25 -1.41 -4.84 0.02
CA GLY A 25 -1.97 -5.64 1.12
C GLY A 25 -1.51 -7.10 1.08
N LYS A 26 -1.44 -7.72 2.26
CA LYS A 26 -1.09 -9.15 2.42
C LYS A 26 -2.34 -10.01 2.34
N ILE A 27 -2.31 -11.06 1.52
CA ILE A 27 -3.43 -12.01 1.36
C ILE A 27 -3.04 -13.47 1.64
N GLY A 28 -1.77 -13.75 1.94
CA GLY A 28 -1.27 -15.08 2.29
C GLY A 28 0.12 -15.00 2.93
N LYS A 29 0.73 -16.15 3.28
CA LYS A 29 2.00 -16.23 4.05
C LYS A 29 3.09 -15.32 3.48
N ASP A 30 3.21 -15.27 2.16
CA ASP A 30 4.17 -14.44 1.41
C ASP A 30 3.55 -13.88 0.12
N ILE A 31 2.22 -13.71 0.11
CA ILE A 31 1.47 -13.26 -1.06
C ILE A 31 0.85 -11.90 -0.76
N PHE A 32 1.11 -10.96 -1.66
CA PHE A 32 0.64 -9.59 -1.54
C PHE A 32 -0.05 -9.16 -2.84
N THR A 33 -1.09 -8.36 -2.71
CA THR A 33 -1.73 -7.66 -3.82
C THR A 33 -1.19 -6.25 -3.92
N MET A 34 -1.04 -5.76 -5.14
CA MET A 34 -0.62 -4.39 -5.44
C MET A 34 -1.49 -3.86 -6.57
N ASP A 35 -2.49 -3.05 -6.21
CA ASP A 35 -3.32 -2.32 -7.17
C ASP A 35 -2.80 -0.89 -7.26
N TYR A 36 -2.51 -0.43 -8.47
CA TYR A 36 -2.01 0.93 -8.70
C TYR A 36 -2.77 1.60 -9.83
N ARG A 37 -2.84 2.93 -9.77
CA ARG A 37 -3.50 3.77 -10.78
C ARG A 37 -2.53 4.80 -11.32
N TYR A 38 -2.87 5.37 -12.48
CA TYR A 38 -2.18 6.54 -13.02
C TYR A 38 -2.13 7.65 -11.95
N PRO A 39 -0.99 8.34 -11.77
CA PRO A 39 0.17 8.39 -12.67
C PRO A 39 1.32 7.41 -12.34
N LEU A 40 1.12 6.45 -11.43
CA LEU A 40 2.19 5.52 -11.09
C LEU A 40 2.40 4.50 -12.21
N SER A 41 3.67 4.29 -12.56
CA SER A 41 4.07 3.08 -13.28
C SER A 41 4.15 1.89 -12.33
N ALA A 42 4.02 0.67 -12.88
CA ALA A 42 4.22 -0.56 -12.12
C ALA A 42 5.56 -0.56 -11.35
N PHE A 43 6.62 -0.02 -11.96
CA PHE A 43 7.95 0.04 -11.36
C PHE A 43 7.99 0.95 -10.12
N GLN A 44 7.41 2.16 -10.21
CA GLN A 44 7.34 3.08 -9.08
C GLN A 44 6.48 2.51 -7.95
N ALA A 45 5.30 1.98 -8.28
CA ALA A 45 4.42 1.32 -7.32
C ALA A 45 5.14 0.16 -6.61
N PHE A 46 5.84 -0.68 -7.37
CA PHE A 46 6.58 -1.80 -6.84
C PHE A 46 7.74 -1.37 -5.93
N ALA A 47 8.51 -0.36 -6.31
CA ALA A 47 9.58 0.18 -5.47
C ALA A 47 9.05 0.74 -4.13
N ILE A 48 7.89 1.41 -4.17
CA ILE A 48 7.20 1.87 -2.95
C ILE A 48 6.81 0.67 -2.08
N CYS A 49 6.18 -0.36 -2.65
CA CYS A 49 5.81 -1.57 -1.92
C CYS A 49 7.03 -2.27 -1.29
N LEU A 50 8.16 -2.36 -2.01
CA LEU A 50 9.39 -2.93 -1.46
C LEU A 50 9.91 -2.17 -0.24
N SER A 51 9.81 -0.84 -0.21
CA SER A 51 10.20 -0.04 0.96
C SER A 51 9.36 -0.31 2.21
N SER A 52 8.12 -0.81 2.05
CA SER A 52 7.25 -1.15 3.18
C SER A 52 7.67 -2.41 3.93
N PHE A 53 8.53 -3.25 3.32
CA PHE A 53 9.09 -4.42 4.00
C PHE A 53 10.26 -4.07 4.91
N ASP A 54 10.82 -2.87 4.81
CA ASP A 54 12.05 -2.47 5.53
C ASP A 54 11.76 -1.73 6.85
N THR A 55 10.52 -1.72 7.34
CA THR A 55 10.24 -1.28 8.71
C THR A 55 10.62 -2.39 9.68
N LYS A 56 11.78 -2.19 10.31
CA LYS A 56 12.27 -2.89 11.50
C LYS A 56 11.14 -3.51 12.32
N PRO A 57 11.24 -4.78 12.78
CA PRO A 57 10.40 -5.21 13.89
C PRO A 57 10.68 -4.23 15.03
N ALA A 58 9.72 -3.36 15.33
CA ALA A 58 9.72 -2.68 16.60
C ALA A 58 9.68 -3.81 17.64
N CYS A 59 10.76 -3.87 18.42
CA CYS A 59 10.97 -4.64 19.64
C CYS A 59 9.72 -5.32 20.24
N GLU A 60 9.94 -6.56 20.68
CA GLU A 60 9.08 -7.45 21.50
C GLU A 60 8.04 -6.76 22.41
#